data_AF-A0A8C0G3P9-F1
#
_entry.id   AF-A0A8C0G3P9-F1
#
_cell.length_a   1.000
_cell.length_b   1.000
_cell.length_c   1.000
_cell.angle_alpha   90.00
_cell.angle_beta   90.00
_cell.angle_gamma   90.00
#
_symmetry.space_group_name_H-M   'P 1'
#
loop_
_entity.id
_entity.type
_entity.pdbx_description
1 polymer ?
#
loop_
_entity_poly.entity_id
_entity_poly.type
_entity_poly.pdbx_seq_one_letter_code
_entity_poly.pdbx_strand_id
1 'polypeptide(L)'
;MNRSFNKSQTLRYFDCSAVEVKSKFGAEFRRFSLDRYKPGKFEDFYKLILHIHHISSMEVMIGYADVHGDLLPINNDDNFFKAVSSANPLLRVFIQRQGKISTFIKSSEP
;
A
#
# COMPACT_ATOMS: atom_id res chain seq x y z
N MET A 1 -20.04 -26.27 27.83
CA MET A 1 -18.94 -25.27 27.73
C MET A 1 -19.38 -24.19 26.76
N ASN A 2 -20.02 -23.13 27.25
CA ASN A 2 -20.50 -22.03 26.42
C ASN A 2 -19.43 -20.93 26.41
N ARG A 3 -18.69 -20.79 25.31
CA ARG A 3 -17.78 -19.65 25.09
C ARG A 3 -18.61 -18.51 24.50
N SER A 4 -19.07 -17.63 25.38
CA SER A 4 -19.67 -16.35 24.99
C SER A 4 -18.62 -15.50 24.28
N PHE A 5 -18.85 -15.23 23.00
CA PHE A 5 -18.12 -14.20 22.27
C PHE A 5 -18.59 -12.84 22.78
N ASN A 6 -17.72 -12.14 23.51
CA ASN A 6 -17.92 -10.74 23.84
C ASN A 6 -17.92 -9.91 22.56
N LYS A 7 -19.11 -9.66 22.00
CA LYS A 7 -19.34 -8.55 21.07
C LYS A 7 -19.39 -7.27 21.89
N SER A 8 -18.23 -6.83 22.36
CA SER A 8 -18.10 -5.50 22.97
C SER A 8 -18.33 -4.45 21.88
N GLN A 9 -19.43 -3.73 22.06
CA GLN A 9 -19.68 -2.36 21.63
C GLN A 9 -18.34 -1.60 21.51
N THR A 10 -17.98 -0.97 20.38
CA THR A 10 -18.31 0.43 20.07
C THR A 10 -17.61 0.78 18.75
N LEU A 11 -18.29 0.80 17.61
CA LEU A 11 -17.71 1.22 16.31
C LEU A 11 -18.66 2.14 15.53
N ARG A 12 -19.39 3.00 16.24
CA ARG A 12 -20.43 3.84 15.62
C ARG A 12 -20.24 5.34 15.82
N TYR A 13 -19.03 5.81 16.16
CA TYR A 13 -18.81 7.26 16.27
C TYR A 13 -17.33 7.74 16.25
N PHE A 14 -16.48 7.28 15.30
CA PHE A 14 -15.16 7.93 15.11
C PHE A 14 -14.65 8.09 13.67
N ASP A 15 -15.04 7.29 12.68
CA ASP A 15 -14.23 7.21 11.46
C ASP A 15 -14.79 7.98 10.23
N CYS A 16 -14.69 9.31 10.26
CA CYS A 16 -14.51 10.08 9.02
C CYS A 16 -13.01 10.16 8.61
N SER A 17 -12.13 9.50 9.40
CA SER A 17 -10.69 9.44 9.20
C SER A 17 -10.21 8.22 8.43
N ALA A 18 -11.00 7.16 8.25
CA ALA A 18 -10.54 5.99 7.52
C ALA A 18 -10.42 6.30 6.01
N VAL A 19 -9.21 6.14 5.46
CA VAL A 19 -8.95 6.16 4.01
C VAL A 19 -8.93 4.74 3.52
N GLU A 20 -9.80 4.43 2.56
CA GLU A 20 -9.76 3.13 1.91
C GLU A 20 -8.63 3.11 0.88
N VAL A 21 -7.85 2.04 0.86
CA VAL A 21 -6.73 1.83 -0.06
C VAL A 21 -7.06 0.67 -0.99
N LYS A 22 -6.96 0.89 -2.30
CA LYS A 22 -6.99 -0.17 -3.32
C LYS A 22 -5.61 -0.29 -3.94
N SER A 23 -4.88 -1.33 -3.56
CA SER A 23 -3.55 -1.61 -4.08
C SER A 23 -3.59 -2.62 -5.23
N LYS A 24 -2.87 -2.32 -6.31
CA LYS A 24 -2.76 -3.14 -7.51
C LYS A 24 -1.33 -3.61 -7.73
N PHE A 25 -1.12 -4.92 -7.87
CA PHE A 25 0.16 -5.52 -8.23
C PHE A 25 -0.02 -6.46 -9.42
N GLY A 26 0.47 -6.09 -10.60
CA GLY A 26 0.17 -6.83 -11.83
C GLY A 26 -1.33 -6.91 -12.12
N ALA A 27 -1.91 -8.12 -12.08
CA ALA A 27 -3.35 -8.35 -12.23
C ALA A 27 -4.11 -8.45 -10.89
N GLU A 28 -3.39 -8.44 -9.76
CA GLU A 28 -3.95 -8.62 -8.43
C GLU A 28 -4.43 -7.29 -7.83
N PHE A 29 -5.54 -7.36 -7.07
CA PHE A 29 -6.08 -6.23 -6.32
C PHE A 29 -6.36 -6.62 -4.87
N ARG A 30 -5.95 -5.74 -3.94
CA ARG A 30 -6.24 -5.89 -2.51
C ARG A 30 -6.78 -4.58 -1.93
N ARG A 31 -7.63 -4.69 -0.91
CA ARG A 31 -8.23 -3.55 -0.21
C ARG A 31 -7.96 -3.64 1.29
N PHE A 32 -7.58 -2.52 1.86
CA PHE A 32 -7.38 -2.33 3.30
C PHE A 32 -7.61 -0.84 3.63
N SER A 33 -7.58 -0.48 4.91
CA SER A 33 -7.83 0.90 5.34
C SER A 33 -6.64 1.46 6.13
N LEU A 34 -6.46 2.77 6.05
CA LEU A 34 -5.50 3.55 6.83
C LEU A 34 -6.20 4.67 7.60
N ASP A 35 -5.57 5.16 8.66
CA ASP A 35 -5.99 6.39 9.33
C ASP A 35 -5.47 7.61 8.53
N ARG A 36 -6.38 8.54 8.17
CA ARG A 36 -6.06 9.75 7.41
C ARG A 36 -5.11 10.68 8.14
N TYR A 37 -5.28 10.82 9.45
CA TYR A 37 -4.54 11.80 10.25
C TYR A 37 -3.29 11.19 10.88
N LYS A 38 -3.25 9.87 11.02
CA LYS A 38 -2.10 9.13 11.56
C LYS A 38 -1.74 7.92 10.69
N PRO A 39 -1.35 8.12 9.42
CA PRO A 39 -1.05 7.02 8.52
C PRO A 39 0.24 6.26 8.85
N GLY A 40 1.10 6.78 9.74
CA GLY A 40 2.39 6.20 10.10
C GLY A 40 3.51 6.63 9.14
N LYS A 41 4.58 5.82 9.06
CA LYS A 41 5.71 6.05 8.17
C LYS A 41 5.57 5.29 6.86
N PHE A 42 6.22 5.78 5.80
CA PHE A 42 6.28 5.12 4.51
C PHE A 42 6.85 3.70 4.62
N GLU A 43 7.89 3.51 5.44
CA GLU A 43 8.53 2.20 5.64
C GLU A 43 7.56 1.13 6.19
N ASP A 44 6.67 1.52 7.10
CA ASP A 44 5.66 0.62 7.66
C ASP A 44 4.58 0.30 6.61
N PHE A 45 4.18 1.30 5.83
CA PHE A 45 3.27 1.12 4.70
C PHE A 45 3.87 0.21 3.62
N TYR A 46 5.16 0.36 3.32
CA TYR A 46 5.89 -0.47 2.38
C TYR A 46 5.88 -1.95 2.83
N LYS A 47 6.21 -2.21 4.10
CA LYS A 47 6.15 -3.55 4.70
C LYS A 47 4.73 -4.12 4.69
N LEU A 48 3.72 -3.30 4.96
CA LEU A 48 2.31 -3.69 4.91
C LEU A 48 1.93 -4.13 3.49
N ILE A 49 2.33 -3.39 2.46
CA ILE A 49 2.08 -3.74 1.06
C ILE A 49 2.74 -5.08 0.69
N LEU A 50 4.01 -5.28 1.07
CA LEU A 50 4.71 -6.56 0.81
C LEU A 50 4.00 -7.73 1.50
N HIS A 51 3.58 -7.54 2.75
CA HIS A 51 2.85 -8.57 3.51
C HIS A 51 1.50 -8.91 2.87
N ILE A 52 0.71 -7.88 2.53
CA ILE A 52 -0.63 -8.03 1.96
C ILE A 52 -0.58 -8.74 0.61
N HIS A 53 0.39 -8.42 -0.25
CA HIS A 53 0.57 -9.05 -1.59
C HIS A 53 1.45 -10.30 -1.58
N HIS A 54 1.87 -10.80 -0.41
CA HIS A 54 2.76 -11.96 -0.26
C HIS A 54 4.05 -11.85 -1.12
N ILE A 55 4.62 -10.65 -1.19
CA ILE A 55 5.84 -10.38 -1.95
C ILE A 55 7.04 -10.70 -1.07
N SER A 56 7.72 -11.81 -1.34
CA SER A 56 9.00 -12.15 -0.74
C SER A 56 10.14 -11.93 -1.74
N SER A 57 11.25 -11.33 -1.27
CA SER A 57 12.52 -11.27 -2.00
C SER A 57 12.60 -10.35 -3.23
N MET A 58 11.65 -9.44 -3.42
CA MET A 58 11.68 -8.45 -4.51
C MET A 58 11.51 -7.02 -4.00
N GLU A 59 12.29 -6.10 -4.56
CA GLU A 59 12.08 -4.66 -4.40
C GLU A 59 10.93 -4.21 -5.32
N VAL A 60 10.10 -3.30 -4.82
CA VAL A 60 8.96 -2.76 -5.57
C VAL A 60 8.94 -1.24 -5.50
N MET A 61 8.48 -0.61 -6.57
CA MET A 61 8.09 0.79 -6.56
C MET A 61 6.61 0.90 -6.23
N ILE A 62 6.29 1.85 -5.36
CA ILE A 62 4.92 2.20 -5.00
C ILE A 62 4.60 3.56 -5.61
N GLY A 63 3.46 3.68 -6.27
CA GLY A 63 2.91 4.95 -6.73
C GLY A 63 1.41 5.05 -6.41
N TYR A 64 0.87 6.27 -6.45
CA TYR A 64 -0.56 6.52 -6.31
C TYR A 64 -1.09 7.42 -7.42
N ALA A 65 -2.38 7.27 -7.74
CA ALA A 65 -3.07 8.23 -8.57
C ALA A 65 -3.61 9.37 -7.70
N ASP A 66 -3.15 10.59 -7.94
CA ASP A 66 -3.66 11.80 -7.29
C ASP A 66 -5.05 12.20 -7.83
N VAL A 67 -5.67 13.20 -7.25
CA VAL A 67 -6.99 13.74 -7.63
C VAL A 67 -7.06 14.19 -9.09
N HIS A 68 -5.93 14.57 -9.68
CA HIS A 68 -5.81 14.95 -11.09
C HIS A 68 -5.63 13.75 -12.05
N GLY A 69 -5.43 12.54 -11.51
CA GLY A 69 -5.19 11.32 -12.28
C GLY A 69 -3.72 11.03 -12.58
N ASP A 70 -2.81 11.90 -12.15
CA ASP A 70 -1.37 11.70 -12.30
C ASP A 70 -0.86 10.58 -11.40
N LEU A 71 0.00 9.73 -11.94
CA LEU A 71 0.66 8.66 -11.19
C LEU A 71 1.96 9.19 -10.56
N LEU A 72 1.93 9.39 -9.25
CA LEU A 72 3.05 9.94 -8.48
C LEU A 72 3.71 8.86 -7.61
N PRO A 73 5.05 8.87 -7.45
CA PRO A 73 5.74 7.90 -6.60
C PRO A 73 5.49 8.17 -5.11
N ILE A 74 5.40 7.10 -4.33
CA ILE A 74 5.48 7.15 -2.87
C ILE A 74 6.83 6.53 -2.48
N ASN A 75 7.79 7.39 -2.13
CA ASN A 75 9.17 6.99 -1.81
C ASN A 75 9.71 7.64 -0.53
N ASN A 76 8.90 8.46 0.15
CA ASN A 76 9.24 9.12 1.41
C ASN A 76 7.96 9.40 2.23
N ASP A 77 8.13 9.81 3.48
CA ASP A 77 7.03 10.07 4.41
C ASP A 77 6.12 11.24 3.94
N ASP A 78 6.67 12.28 3.31
CA ASP A 78 5.91 13.44 2.84
C ASP A 78 4.96 13.08 1.69
N ASN A 79 5.44 12.33 0.70
CA ASN A 79 4.65 11.84 -0.43
C ASN A 79 3.59 10.84 0.05
N PHE A 80 3.92 10.02 1.05
CA PHE A 80 2.97 9.11 1.67
C PHE A 80 1.84 9.87 2.38
N PHE A 81 2.18 10.86 3.20
CA PHE A 81 1.19 11.69 3.88
C PHE A 81 0.30 12.44 2.87
N LYS A 82 0.90 12.99 1.81
CA LYS A 82 0.17 13.66 0.72
C LYS A 82 -0.79 12.70 0.00
N ALA A 83 -0.35 11.49 -0.30
CA ALA A 83 -1.19 10.46 -0.93
C ALA A 83 -2.41 10.11 -0.07
N VAL A 84 -2.22 9.92 1.24
CA VAL A 84 -3.31 9.61 2.17
C VAL A 84 -4.26 10.80 2.35
N SER A 85 -3.73 12.01 2.48
CA SER A 85 -4.53 13.21 2.74
C SER A 85 -5.34 13.66 1.52
N SER A 86 -4.81 13.46 0.30
CA SER A 86 -5.50 13.78 -0.96
C SER A 86 -6.56 12.75 -1.36
N ALA A 87 -6.49 11.53 -0.82
CA ALA A 87 -7.43 10.47 -1.14
C ALA A 87 -8.86 10.79 -0.67
N ASN A 88 -9.80 10.79 -1.61
CA ASN A 88 -11.22 10.99 -1.32
C ASN A 88 -12.13 10.17 -2.25
N PRO A 89 -12.85 9.13 -1.75
CA PRO A 89 -12.63 8.40 -0.50
C PRO A 89 -11.56 7.29 -0.63
N LEU A 90 -11.07 7.03 -1.85
CA LEU A 90 -10.25 5.87 -2.17
C LEU A 90 -8.85 6.26 -2.67
N LEU A 91 -7.82 5.82 -1.97
CA LEU A 91 -6.43 5.89 -2.44
C LEU A 91 -6.15 4.73 -3.38
N ARG A 92 -5.83 5.04 -4.65
CA ARG A 92 -5.46 4.04 -5.65
C ARG A 92 -3.95 3.90 -5.70
N VAL A 93 -3.44 2.74 -5.29
CA VAL A 93 -2.01 2.45 -5.21
C VAL A 93 -1.62 1.45 -6.29
N PHE A 94 -0.52 1.72 -6.98
CA PHE A 94 0.08 0.87 -7.99
C PHE A 94 1.43 0.40 -7.50
N ILE A 95 1.67 -0.90 -7.60
CA ILE A 95 2.89 -1.55 -7.18
C ILE A 95 3.53 -2.14 -8.43
N GLN A 96 4.79 -1.81 -8.66
CA GLN A 96 5.57 -2.32 -9.79
C GLN A 96 6.84 -2.97 -9.27
N ARG A 97 7.28 -4.07 -9.89
CA ARG A 97 8.57 -4.68 -9.54
C ARG A 97 9.70 -3.73 -9.93
N GLN A 98 10.62 -3.44 -9.02
CA GLN A 98 11.89 -2.81 -9.35
C GLN A 98 12.69 -3.86 -10.13
N GLY A 99 12.68 -3.76 -11.45
CA GLY A 99 13.33 -4.74 -12.31
C GLY A 99 14.82 -4.80 -11.99
N LYS A 100 15.32 -5.98 -11.59
CA LYS A 100 16.70 -6.33 -11.90
C LYS A 100 16.78 -6.32 -13.42
N ILE A 101 17.57 -5.40 -13.98
CA ILE A 101 18.11 -5.57 -15.34
C ILE A 101 18.77 -6.94 -15.28
N SER A 102 18.09 -7.95 -15.81
CA SER A 102 18.60 -9.32 -15.85
C SER A 102 19.86 -9.24 -16.69
N THR A 103 20.99 -9.36 -16.01
CA THR A 103 22.33 -9.56 -16.53
C THR A 103 22.32 -10.75 -17.48
N PHE A 104 21.93 -10.51 -18.74
CA PHE A 104 22.17 -11.41 -19.86
C PHE A 104 23.42 -10.95 -20.64
N ILE A 105 24.44 -10.43 -19.95
CA ILE A 105 25.79 -10.53 -20.50
C ILE A 105 26.22 -11.96 -20.25
N LYS A 106 26.04 -12.74 -21.32
CA LYS A 106 26.45 -14.12 -21.49
C LYS A 106 27.76 -14.41 -20.78
N SER A 107 27.74 -15.49 -20.01
CA SER A 107 28.81 -16.48 -19.98
C SER A 107 29.39 -16.68 -21.39
N SER A 108 30.54 -16.07 -21.64
CA SER A 108 31.48 -16.51 -22.67
C SER A 108 32.87 -16.47 -22.07
N GLU A 109 33.14 -17.46 -21.23
CA GLU A 109 34.44 -18.14 -21.22
C GLU A 109 34.35 -19.30 -22.25
N PRO A 110 35.45 -19.75 -22.85
CA PRO A 110 36.78 -19.88 -22.26
C PRO A 110 37.82 -18.83 -22.69
#